data_AF-A0A630V7L0-F1
#
_entry.id   AF-A0A630V7L0-F1
#
_cell.length_a   1.000
_cell.length_b   1.000
_cell.length_c   1.000
_cell.angle_alpha   90.00
_cell.angle_beta   90.00
_cell.angle_gamma   90.00
#
_symmetry.space_group_name_H-M   'P 1'
#
loop_
_entity.id
_entity.type
_entity.pdbx_description
1 polymer ?
#
loop_
_entity_poly.entity_id
_entity_poly.type
_entity_poly.pdbx_seq_one_letter_code
_entity_poly.pdbx_strand_id
1 'polypeptide(L)'
;MKDELFLRGENVPMTKEAVRALVLSKLELHRASHLIDVGAGTGSVSIEAALQFPSLQVTAIERNPAALRLLDENRQRFACGNIDILPGEAP
;
A
#
# COMPACT_ATOMS: atom_id res chain seq x y z
N MET A 1 -1.19 7.81 -8.86
CA MET A 1 -1.22 8.96 -7.92
C MET A 1 0.17 9.55 -7.81
N LYS A 2 0.28 10.88 -7.68
CA LYS A 2 1.58 11.56 -7.55
C LYS A 2 2.31 11.17 -6.27
N ASP A 3 3.63 11.01 -6.39
CA ASP A 3 4.51 10.63 -5.27
C ASP A 3 4.56 11.66 -4.12
N GLU A 4 4.25 12.93 -4.39
CA GLU A 4 4.24 14.01 -3.40
C GLU A 4 3.05 13.97 -2.44
N LEU A 5 2.03 13.15 -2.75
CA LEU A 5 0.84 13.02 -1.90
C LEU A 5 1.08 12.13 -0.69
N PHE A 6 2.07 11.23 -0.77
CA PHE A 6 2.42 10.29 0.29
C PHE A 6 3.40 10.91 1.29
N LEU A 7 3.17 10.65 2.57
CA LEU A 7 4.15 10.89 3.62
C LEU A 7 5.36 10.00 3.38
N ARG A 8 6.56 10.54 3.65
CA ARG A 8 7.83 9.83 3.49
C ARG A 8 8.54 9.73 4.83
N GLY A 9 9.09 8.57 5.11
CA GLY A 9 9.93 8.31 6.28
C GLY A 9 11.39 8.12 5.87
N GLU A 10 12.31 8.44 6.78
CA GLU A 10 13.72 8.14 6.60
C GLU A 10 13.92 6.62 6.44
N ASN A 11 14.64 6.23 5.38
CA ASN A 11 14.94 4.84 5.06
C ASN A 11 13.72 3.90 4.87
N VAL A 12 12.52 4.44 4.66
CA VAL A 12 11.34 3.64 4.26
C VAL A 12 11.20 3.69 2.74
N PRO A 13 11.32 2.55 2.02
CA PRO A 13 11.23 2.53 0.57
C PRO A 13 9.79 2.82 0.09
N MET A 14 9.71 3.48 -1.06
CA MET A 14 8.45 3.74 -1.76
C MET A 14 8.59 3.40 -3.24
N THR A 15 7.64 2.65 -3.78
CA THR A 15 7.49 2.44 -5.22
C THR A 15 7.19 3.80 -5.87
N LYS A 16 7.96 4.22 -6.88
CA LYS A 16 7.71 5.50 -7.56
C LYS A 16 6.44 5.43 -8.42
N GLU A 17 5.78 6.56 -8.63
CA GLU A 17 4.53 6.71 -9.37
C GLU A 17 4.47 5.88 -10.67
N ALA A 18 5.46 6.04 -11.56
CA ALA A 18 5.46 5.34 -12.84
C ALA A 18 5.53 3.81 -12.70
N VAL A 19 6.32 3.32 -11.73
CA VAL A 19 6.43 1.89 -11.44
C VAL A 19 5.15 1.38 -10.77
N ARG A 20 4.60 2.15 -9.84
CA ARG A 20 3.34 1.82 -9.15
C ARG A 20 2.17 1.70 -10.13
N ALA A 21 2.03 2.66 -11.05
CA ALA A 21 1.01 2.61 -12.10
C ALA A 21 1.16 1.36 -12.99
N LEU A 22 2.39 1.02 -13.38
CA LEU A 22 2.66 -0.19 -14.15
C LEU A 22 2.27 -1.45 -13.37
N VAL A 23 2.68 -1.57 -12.11
CA VAL A 23 2.35 -2.72 -11.23
C VAL A 23 0.85 -2.89 -11.12
N LEU A 24 0.10 -1.83 -10.78
CA LEU A 24 -1.36 -1.91 -10.66
C LEU A 24 -2.05 -2.32 -11.96
N SER A 25 -1.55 -1.87 -13.12
CA SER A 25 -2.08 -2.28 -14.43
C SER A 25 -1.89 -3.78 -14.72
N LYS A 26 -0.88 -4.41 -14.10
CA LYS A 26 -0.53 -5.83 -14.33
C LYS A 26 -1.17 -6.79 -13.35
N LEU A 27 -1.68 -6.31 -12.21
CA LEU A 27 -2.29 -7.14 -11.17
C LEU A 27 -3.75 -7.53 -11.46
N GLU A 28 -4.37 -6.95 -12.50
CA GLU A 28 -5.75 -7.26 -12.91
C GLU A 28 -6.79 -7.20 -11.76
N LEU A 29 -6.61 -6.26 -10.82
CA LEU A 29 -7.38 -6.18 -9.56
C LEU A 29 -8.89 -5.99 -9.73
N HIS A 30 -9.36 -5.55 -10.90
CA HIS A 30 -10.79 -5.49 -11.24
C HIS A 30 -11.52 -6.84 -11.16
N ARG A 31 -10.79 -7.96 -11.13
CA ARG A 31 -11.32 -9.32 -10.96
C ARG A 31 -11.03 -9.92 -9.58
N ALA A 32 -10.28 -9.21 -8.75
CA ALA A 32 -9.85 -9.69 -7.44
C ALA A 32 -10.78 -9.19 -6.34
N SER A 33 -10.99 -10.01 -5.32
CA SER A 33 -11.64 -9.61 -4.07
C SER A 33 -10.64 -9.26 -2.97
N HIS A 34 -9.40 -9.75 -3.07
CA HIS A 34 -8.37 -9.56 -2.06
C HIS A 34 -6.98 -9.41 -2.70
N LEU A 35 -6.22 -8.40 -2.27
CA LEU A 35 -4.80 -8.21 -2.55
C LEU A 35 -3.98 -8.41 -1.28
N ILE A 36 -2.87 -9.15 -1.37
CA ILE A 36 -1.85 -9.23 -0.31
C ILE A 36 -0.60 -8.51 -0.81
N ASP A 37 -0.21 -7.45 -0.11
CA ASP A 37 0.96 -6.62 -0.41
C ASP A 37 2.06 -6.92 0.63
N VAL A 38 3.10 -7.65 0.22
CA VAL A 38 4.20 -8.09 1.09
C VAL A 38 5.35 -7.10 1.03
N GLY A 39 5.79 -6.60 2.18
CA GLY A 39 6.81 -5.54 2.23
C GLY A 39 6.21 -4.20 1.79
N ALA A 40 5.06 -3.85 2.37
CA ALA A 40 4.26 -2.71 1.93
C ALA A 40 5.00 -1.36 2.04
N GLY A 41 6.04 -1.24 2.87
CA GLY A 41 6.86 -0.03 3.00
C GLY A 41 6.03 1.20 3.36
N THR A 42 6.07 2.24 2.54
CA THR A 42 5.22 3.45 2.68
C THR A 42 3.71 3.18 2.48
N GLY A 43 3.35 2.00 1.94
CA GLY A 43 1.96 1.63 1.65
C GLY A 43 1.43 2.10 0.30
N SER A 44 2.29 2.66 -0.54
CA SER A 44 1.81 3.36 -1.72
C SER A 44 1.06 2.48 -2.71
N VAL A 45 1.49 1.22 -2.91
CA VAL A 45 0.80 0.25 -3.76
C VAL A 45 -0.52 -0.16 -3.14
N SER A 46 -0.51 -0.61 -1.88
CA SER A 46 -1.71 -0.92 -1.10
C SER A 46 -2.78 0.19 -1.14
N ILE A 47 -2.38 1.44 -0.91
CA ILE A 47 -3.29 2.60 -0.86
C ILE A 47 -3.85 2.93 -2.23
N GLU A 48 -3.01 2.97 -3.26
CA GLU A 48 -3.50 3.29 -4.59
C GLU A 48 -4.41 2.17 -5.14
N ALA A 49 -4.13 0.89 -4.81
CA ALA A 49 -5.03 -0.22 -5.09
C ALA A 49 -6.38 -0.06 -4.37
N ALA A 50 -6.35 0.21 -3.05
CA ALA A 50 -7.55 0.35 -2.23
C ALA A 50 -8.47 1.50 -2.70
N LEU A 51 -7.87 2.63 -3.15
CA LEU A 51 -8.61 3.77 -3.68
C LEU A 51 -9.21 3.50 -5.07
N GLN A 52 -8.46 2.82 -5.96
CA GLN A 52 -8.94 2.49 -7.30
C GLN A 52 -10.03 1.40 -7.29
N PHE A 53 -9.97 0.50 -6.31
CA PHE A 53 -10.89 -0.63 -6.19
C PHE A 53 -11.52 -0.66 -4.79
N PRO A 54 -12.59 0.13 -4.52
CA PRO A 54 -13.16 0.25 -3.18
C PRO A 54 -13.73 -1.06 -2.59
N SER A 55 -14.04 -2.05 -3.42
CA SER A 55 -14.50 -3.37 -2.99
C SER A 55 -13.36 -4.37 -2.73
N LEU A 56 -12.11 -4.01 -3.04
CA LEU A 56 -10.94 -4.84 -2.81
C LEU A 56 -10.53 -4.76 -1.34
N GLN A 57 -10.42 -5.92 -0.68
CA GLN A 57 -9.74 -5.98 0.60
C GLN A 57 -8.22 -6.01 0.37
N VAL A 58 -7.45 -5.28 1.16
CA VAL A 58 -5.99 -5.28 1.07
C VAL A 58 -5.39 -5.71 2.40
N THR A 59 -4.53 -6.72 2.40
CA THR A 59 -3.67 -7.04 3.54
C THR A 59 -2.26 -6.56 3.25
N ALA A 60 -1.80 -5.56 4.00
CA ALA A 60 -0.47 -4.98 3.88
C ALA A 60 0.44 -5.55 4.97
N ILE A 61 1.42 -6.37 4.59
CA ILE A 61 2.37 -7.02 5.50
C ILE A 61 3.66 -6.21 5.52
N GLU A 62 4.11 -5.84 6.72
CA GLU A 62 5.37 -5.14 6.90
C GLU A 62 5.98 -5.48 8.27
N ARG A 63 7.31 -5.56 8.30
CA ARG A 63 8.08 -5.92 9.51
C ARG A 63 8.75 -4.73 10.17
N ASN A 64 9.11 -3.71 9.39
CA ASN A 64 9.84 -2.57 9.91
C ASN A 64 8.90 -1.65 10.70
N PRO A 65 9.15 -1.40 12.00
CA PRO A 65 8.28 -0.56 12.82
C PRO A 65 8.14 0.88 12.31
N ALA A 66 9.17 1.44 11.67
CA ALA A 66 9.09 2.78 11.07
C ALA A 66 8.20 2.78 9.82
N ALA A 67 8.28 1.73 9.00
CA ALA A 67 7.42 1.56 7.84
C ALA A 67 5.97 1.30 8.24
N LEU A 68 5.72 0.48 9.28
CA LEU A 68 4.37 0.23 9.82
C LEU A 68 3.68 1.53 10.28
N ARG A 69 4.41 2.40 11.00
CA ARG A 69 3.86 3.71 11.40
C ARG A 69 3.54 4.57 10.18
N LEU A 70 4.48 4.67 9.23
CA LEU A 70 4.30 5.48 8.02
C LEU A 70 3.15 4.96 7.13
N LEU A 71 3.02 3.65 7.02
CA LEU A 71 1.94 2.97 6.33
C LEU A 71 0.59 3.31 6.95
N ASP A 72 0.47 3.26 8.29
CA ASP A 72 -0.77 3.61 8.98
C ASP A 72 -1.09 5.11 8.85
N GLU A 73 -0.11 6.00 8.96
CA GLU A 73 -0.30 7.44 8.75
C GLU A 73 -0.80 7.74 7.32
N ASN A 74 -0.22 7.11 6.30
CA ASN A 74 -0.69 7.25 4.93
C ASN A 74 -2.09 6.64 4.75
N ARG A 75 -2.36 5.46 5.30
CA ARG A 75 -3.69 4.83 5.26
C ARG A 75 -4.76 5.74 5.86
N GLN A 76 -4.48 6.36 6.99
CA GLN A 76 -5.37 7.35 7.63
C GLN A 76 -5.52 8.60 6.77
N ARG A 77 -4.41 9.15 6.25
CA ARG A 77 -4.41 10.33 5.38
C ARG A 77 -5.30 10.18 4.13
N PHE A 78 -5.32 8.99 3.54
CA PHE A 78 -6.14 8.67 2.37
C PHE A 78 -7.49 8.02 2.73
N ALA A 79 -7.84 7.93 4.01
CA ALA A 79 -9.09 7.33 4.49
C ALA A 79 -9.37 5.91 3.95
N CYS A 80 -8.32 5.10 3.78
CA CYS A 80 -8.43 3.74 3.26
C CYS A 80 -8.82 2.76 4.38
N GLY A 81 -10.12 2.53 4.53
CA GLY A 81 -10.68 1.61 5.53
C GLY A 81 -10.63 0.13 5.15
N ASN A 82 -10.43 -0.18 3.87
CA ASN A 82 -10.31 -1.53 3.30
C ASN A 82 -8.87 -2.07 3.28
N ILE A 83 -7.99 -1.51 4.11
CA ILE A 83 -6.61 -1.97 4.28
C ILE A 83 -6.41 -2.46 5.70
N ASP A 84 -6.10 -3.75 5.83
CA ASP A 84 -5.63 -4.37 7.08
C ASP A 84 -4.10 -4.37 7.10
N ILE A 85 -3.52 -3.68 8.08
CA ILE A 85 -2.07 -3.69 8.29
C ILE A 85 -1.73 -4.85 9.20
N LEU A 86 -0.88 -5.77 8.72
CA LEU A 86 -0.40 -6.92 9.48
C LEU A 86 1.10 -6.75 9.78
N PRO A 87 1.48 -6.41 11.03
CA PRO A 87 2.87 -6.46 11.46
C PRO A 87 3.40 -7.89 11.38
N GLY A 88 4.42 -8.14 10.56
CA GLY A 88 4.97 -9.48 10.39
C GLY A 88 5.91 -9.62 9.22
N GLU A 89 6.39 -10.83 9.02
CA GLU A 89 7.18 -11.23 7.86
C GLU A 89 6.37 -12.19 6.98
N ALA A 90 6.71 -12.26 5.69
CA ALA A 90 6.15 -13.26 4.78
C ALA A 90 7.17 -13.66 3.69
N PRO A 91 7.14 -14.93 3.25
CA PRO A 91 6.64 -16.07 4.03
C PRO A 91 7.50 -16.30 5.28
#